data_AF-A0A4D7AJV0-F1
#
_entry.id   AF-A0A4D7AJV0-F1
#
_cell.length_a   1.000
_cell.length_b   1.000
_cell.length_c   1.000
_cell.angle_alpha   90.00
_cell.angle_beta   90.00
_cell.angle_gamma   90.00
#
_symmetry.space_group_name_H-M   'P 1'
#
loop_
_entity.id
_entity.type
_entity.pdbx_description
1 polymer ?
#
loop_
_entity_poly.entity_id
_entity_poly.type
_entity_poly.pdbx_seq_one_letter_code
_entity_poly.pdbx_strand_id
1 'polypeptide(L)' 'MKIREYAKSVGFEVVGKLTRHPEWEYETNMYDGSKRHSGVKSYSDDGGNVFHVGNGGICIVSADDSVI' A
#
# COMPACT_ATOMS: atom_id res chain seq x y z
N MET A 1 5.84 -3.92 11.95
CA MET A 1 5.69 -5.20 11.21
C MET A 1 6.08 -4.96 9.76
N LYS A 2 6.87 -5.84 9.14
CA LYS A 2 7.25 -5.70 7.71
C LYS A 2 6.14 -6.27 6.82
N ILE A 3 5.95 -5.70 5.62
CA ILE A 3 4.91 -6.15 4.65
C ILE A 3 4.94 -7.66 4.42
N ARG A 4 6.14 -8.22 4.19
CA ARG A 4 6.30 -9.66 3.94
C ARG A 4 5.94 -10.56 5.14
N GLU A 5 6.16 -10.07 6.36
CA GLU A 5 5.80 -10.81 7.58
C GLU A 5 4.28 -10.87 7.73
N TYR A 6 3.62 -9.72 7.52
CA TYR A 6 2.16 -9.63 7.57
C TYR A 6 1.49 -10.46 6.47
N ALA A 7 1.91 -10.28 5.21
CA ALA A 7 1.37 -11.04 4.07
C ALA A 7 1.41 -12.56 4.35
N LYS A 8 2.56 -13.07 4.81
CA LYS A 8 2.70 -14.48 5.17
C LYS A 8 1.76 -14.90 6.30
N SER A 9 1.52 -14.04 7.29
CA SER A 9 0.62 -14.34 8.42
C SER A 9 -0.85 -14.48 8.02
N VAL A 10 -1.26 -13.84 6.91
CA VAL A 10 -2.62 -13.92 6.36
C VAL A 10 -2.73 -14.88 5.17
N GLY A 11 -1.70 -15.69 4.91
CA GLY A 11 -1.68 -16.63 3.79
C GLY A 11 -1.48 -15.98 2.42
N PHE A 12 -1.00 -14.74 2.37
CA PHE A 12 -0.72 -13.99 1.14
C PHE A 12 0.77 -14.02 0.78
N GLU A 13 1.07 -14.08 -0.51
CA GLU A 13 2.45 -14.09 -1.02
C GLU A 13 2.76 -12.80 -1.78
N VAL A 14 3.92 -12.20 -1.48
CA VAL A 14 4.42 -11.01 -2.17
C VAL A 14 5.26 -11.44 -3.36
N VAL A 15 4.84 -11.09 -4.56
CA VAL A 15 5.46 -11.50 -5.82
C VAL A 15 6.63 -10.58 -6.17
N GLY A 16 7.84 -11.14 -6.22
CA GLY A 16 9.01 -10.39 -6.68
C GLY A 16 9.37 -9.20 -5.77
N LYS A 17 9.67 -8.03 -6.34
CA LYS A 17 10.15 -6.85 -5.61
C LYS A 17 9.00 -5.95 -5.13
N LEU A 18 9.14 -5.39 -3.93
CA LEU A 18 8.30 -4.28 -3.47
C LEU A 18 8.85 -2.94 -3.98
N THR A 19 8.05 -2.23 -4.76
CA THR A 19 8.33 -0.89 -5.26
C THR A 19 7.46 0.10 -4.49
N ARG A 20 8.07 1.20 -3.99
CA ARG A 20 7.33 2.25 -3.27
C ARG A 20 6.83 3.30 -4.26
N HIS A 21 5.62 3.79 -4.04
CA HIS A 21 4.95 4.83 -4.83
C HIS A 21 4.63 6.06 -3.97
N PRO A 22 5.62 6.95 -3.71
CA PRO A 22 5.43 8.13 -2.85
C PRO A 22 4.32 9.06 -3.33
N GLU A 23 4.04 9.10 -4.63
CA GLU A 23 3.01 9.94 -5.23
C GLU A 23 1.58 9.51 -4.86
N TRP A 24 1.37 8.24 -4.50
CA TRP A 24 0.08 7.73 -3.98
C TRP A 24 -0.10 8.05 -2.49
N GLU A 25 0.93 8.58 -1.83
CA GLU A 25 0.90 8.90 -0.40
C GLU A 25 0.37 10.31 -0.14
N TYR A 26 0.07 11.10 -1.18
CA TYR A 26 -0.42 12.47 -1.06
C TYR A 26 -1.86 12.62 -1.57
N GLU A 27 -2.70 13.20 -0.72
CA GLU A 27 -4.05 13.62 -1.06
C GLU A 27 -4.03 15.08 -1.51
N THR A 28 -4.79 15.39 -2.57
CA THR A 28 -4.93 16.76 -3.05
C THR A 28 -6.20 17.35 -2.45
N ASN A 29 -6.06 18.46 -1.74
CA ASN A 29 -7.18 19.24 -1.26
C ASN A 29 -7.91 19.87 -2.46
N MET A 30 -9.20 19.55 -2.61
CA MET A 30 -10.01 19.98 -3.76
C MET A 30 -10.28 21.50 -3.79
N TYR A 31 -10.13 22.20 -2.66
CA TYR A 31 -10.44 23.64 -2.57
C TYR A 31 -9.26 24.54 -2.96
N ASP A 32 -8.05 24.18 -2.55
CA ASP A 32 -6.85 25.01 -2.72
C ASP A 32 -5.74 24.32 -3.53
N GLY A 33 -5.94 23.06 -3.94
CA GLY A 33 -4.95 22.27 -4.69
C GLY A 33 -3.72 21.87 -3.88
N SER A 34 -3.67 22.17 -2.57
CA SER A 34 -2.55 21.80 -1.72
C SER A 34 -2.47 20.28 -1.58
N LYS A 35 -1.24 19.75 -1.58
CA LYS A 35 -1.00 18.33 -1.34
C LYS A 35 -0.66 18.09 0.12
N ARG A 36 -1.38 17.18 0.76
CA ARG A 36 -1.10 16.72 2.13
C ARG A 36 -0.75 15.24 2.10
N HIS A 37 0.31 14.88 2.80
CA HIS A 37 0.67 13.47 2.97
C HIS A 37 -0.40 12.77 3.83
N SER A 38 -0.96 11.67 3.32
CA SER A 38 -2.01 10.85 3.97
C SER A 38 -1.53 10.18 5.27
N GLY A 39 -0.21 9.99 5.37
CA GLY A 39 0.43 9.25 6.47
C GLY A 39 0.49 7.75 6.21
N VAL A 40 0.04 7.31 5.04
CA VAL A 40 0.09 5.93 4.57
C VAL A 40 1.19 5.81 3.52
N LYS A 41 2.05 4.79 3.67
CA LYS A 41 3.03 4.45 2.64
C LYS A 41 2.45 3.42 1.69
N SER A 42 2.64 3.63 0.40
CA SER A 42 2.07 2.77 -0.63
C SER A 42 3.17 2.04 -1.39
N TYR A 43 2.98 0.73 -1.57
CA TYR A 43 3.90 -0.13 -2.30
C TYR A 43 3.12 -0.98 -3.30
N SER A 44 3.75 -1.41 -4.38
CA SER A 44 3.26 -2.51 -5.21
C SER A 44 4.30 -3.61 -5.33
N ASP A 45 3.85 -4.82 -5.62
CA ASP A 45 4.72 -5.93 -6.02
C ASP A 45 4.69 -6.18 -7.55
N ASP A 46 5.48 -7.13 -8.03
CA ASP A 46 5.57 -7.46 -9.46
C ASP A 46 4.33 -8.22 -9.97
N GLY A 47 3.49 -8.71 -9.05
CA GLY A 47 2.22 -9.36 -9.35
C GLY A 47 1.05 -8.38 -9.50
N GLY A 48 1.29 -7.08 -9.25
CA GLY A 48 0.27 -6.03 -9.31
C GLY A 48 -0.50 -5.82 -8.00
N ASN A 49 -0.10 -6.47 -6.91
CA ASN A 49 -0.72 -6.27 -5.60
C ASN A 49 -0.24 -4.94 -5.00
N VAL A 50 -1.12 -4.24 -4.28
CA VAL A 50 -0.83 -2.97 -3.62
C VAL A 50 -0.87 -3.15 -2.10
N PHE A 51 0.06 -2.51 -1.41
CA PHE A 51 0.21 -2.59 0.05
C PHE A 51 0.19 -1.19 0.63
N HIS A 52 -0.81 -0.92 1.48
CA HIS A 52 -0.95 0.33 2.21
C HIS A 52 -0.48 0.14 3.65
N VAL A 53 0.60 0.82 4.03
CA VAL A 53 1.21 0.72 5.35
C VAL A 53 0.99 2.01 6.13
N GLY A 54 0.10 1.97 7.11
CA GLY A 54 -0.20 3.10 7.99
C GLY A 54 -0.01 2.76 9.47
N ASN A 55 -0.42 3.68 10.35
CA ASN A 55 -0.37 3.46 11.80
C ASN A 55 -1.30 2.33 12.27
N GLY A 56 -2.40 2.08 11.55
CA GLY A 56 -3.38 1.05 11.89
C GLY A 56 -3.01 -0.37 11.47
N GLY A 57 -1.96 -0.53 10.65
CA GLY A 57 -1.56 -1.83 10.12
C GLY A 57 -1.20 -1.79 8.64
N ILE A 58 -1.33 -2.94 8.00
CA ILE A 58 -1.07 -3.14 6.57
C ILE A 58 -2.38 -3.62 5.94
N CYS A 59 -2.82 -2.93 4.89
CA CYS A 59 -3.91 -3.36 4.02
C CYS A 59 -3.32 -3.85 2.70
N ILE A 60 -3.78 -5.00 2.22
CA ILE A 60 -3.34 -5.59 0.95
C ILE A 60 -4.52 -5.53 -0.02
N VAL A 61 -4.31 -4.89 -1.18
CA VAL A 61 -5.23 -4.94 -2.31
C VAL A 61 -4.60 -5.85 -3.35
N SER A 62 -5.21 -7.01 -3.61
CA SER A 62 -4.69 -7.94 -4.60
C SER A 62 -4.99 -7.49 -6.03
N ALA A 63 -4.29 -8.07 -6.99
CA ALA A 63 -4.47 -7.77 -8.41
C ALA A 63 -5.88 -8.10 -8.96
N ASP A 64 -6.67 -8.88 -8.22
CA ASP A 64 -8.09 -9.17 -8.50
C ASP A 64 -9.07 -8.29 -7.71
N ASP A 65 -8.57 -7.18 -7.14
CA ASP A 65 -9.30 -6.20 -6.33
C ASP A 65 -9.88 -6.75 -5.00
N SER A 66 -9.43 -7.92 -4.54
CA SER A 66 -9.73 -8.38 -3.17
C SER A 66 -8.93 -7.57 -2.13
N VAL A 67 -9.50 -7.40 -0.93
CA VAL A 67 -8.88 -6.64 0.16
C VAL A 67 -8.68 -7.53 1.38
N ILE A 68 -7.47 -7.51 1.94
CA ILE A 68 -7.06 -8.22 3.15
C ILE A 68 -6.57 -7.22 4.19
#